data_AF-A0A381WK95-F1
#
_entry.id   AF-A0A381WK95-F1
#
_cell.length_a   1.000
_cell.length_b   1.000
_cell.length_c   1.000
_cell.angle_alpha   90.00
_cell.angle_beta   90.00
_cell.angle_gamma   90.00
#
_symmetry.space_group_name_H-M   'P 1'
#
loop_
_entity.id
_entity.type
_entity.pdbx_description
1 polymer ?
#
loop_
_entity_poly.entity_id
_entity_poly.type
_entity_poly.pdbx_seq_one_letter_code
_entity_poly.pdbx_strand_id
1 'polypeptide(L)' 'MSIKIEKVSYNNSKDLQVLKAILSKWFENPKELNWTDPRINYPFNFNKWVELTYKDSNVKSFI' A
#
# COMPACT_ATOMS: atom_id res chain seq x y z
N MET A 1 7.25 -20.57 -14.75
CA MET A 1 6.47 -19.41 -14.26
C MET A 1 7.44 -18.26 -14.11
N SER A 2 7.37 -17.22 -14.95
CA SER A 2 8.27 -16.07 -14.86
C SER A 2 7.67 -15.02 -13.94
N ILE A 3 8.34 -14.74 -12.82
CA ILE A 3 7.97 -13.63 -11.94
C ILE A 3 8.46 -12.34 -12.61
N LYS A 4 7.55 -11.41 -12.89
CA LYS A 4 7.88 -10.06 -13.35
C LYS A 4 7.65 -9.10 -12.20
N ILE A 5 8.65 -8.27 -11.92
CA ILE A 5 8.53 -7.16 -10.98
C ILE A 5 8.17 -5.94 -11.81
N GLU A 6 7.00 -5.36 -11.55
CA GLU A 6 6.55 -4.15 -12.23
C GLU A 6 6.73 -2.94 -11.30
N LYS A 7 7.16 -1.82 -11.88
CA LYS A 7 7.24 -0.57 -11.13
C LYS A 7 5.86 0.04 -11.08
N VAL A 8 5.41 0.35 -9.88
CA VAL A 8 4.16 1.08 -9.65
C VAL A 8 4.44 2.42 -9.03
N SER A 9 3.55 3.37 -9.28
CA SER A 9 3.66 4.73 -8.77
C SER A 9 2.43 5.13 -7.98
N TYR A 10 2.63 5.69 -6.79
CA TYR A 10 1.55 6.33 -6.02
C TYR A 10 1.03 7.61 -6.69
N ASN A 11 1.73 8.14 -7.70
CA ASN A 11 1.27 9.27 -8.49
C ASN A 11 0.37 8.85 -9.66
N ASN A 12 0.25 7.54 -9.94
CA ASN A 12 -0.60 7.02 -11.02
C ASN A 12 -1.92 6.49 -10.43
N SER A 13 -3.05 6.99 -10.94
CA SER A 13 -4.38 6.62 -10.44
C SER A 13 -4.74 5.15 -10.67
N LYS A 14 -4.25 4.53 -11.75
CA LYS A 14 -4.47 3.11 -12.05
C LYS A 14 -3.68 2.22 -11.09
N ASP A 15 -2.42 2.57 -10.87
CA ASP A 15 -1.54 1.86 -9.94
C ASP A 15 -2.06 1.98 -8.50
N LEU A 16 -2.58 3.14 -8.11
CA LEU A 16 -3.24 3.35 -6.82
C LEU A 16 -4.45 2.45 -6.63
N GLN A 17 -5.27 2.22 -7.67
CA GLN A 17 -6.40 1.29 -7.57
C GLN A 17 -5.94 -0.15 -7.35
N VAL A 18 -4.90 -0.58 -8.08
CA VAL A 18 -4.30 -1.92 -7.93
C VAL A 18 -3.73 -2.09 -6.52
N LEU A 19 -2.91 -1.13 -6.06
CA LEU A 19 -2.35 -1.12 -4.71
C LEU A 19 -3.43 -1.13 -3.65
N LYS A 20 -4.50 -0.34 -3.83
CA LYS A 20 -5.61 -0.32 -2.89
C LYS A 20 -6.26 -1.69 -2.77
N ALA A 21 -6.52 -2.37 -3.88
CA ALA A 21 -7.12 -3.70 -3.87
C ALA A 21 -6.21 -4.73 -3.18
N ILE A 22 -4.93 -4.76 -3.53
CA ILE A 22 -3.94 -5.71 -2.98
C ILE A 22 -3.73 -5.46 -1.48
N LEU A 23 -3.41 -4.22 -1.07
CA LEU A 23 -3.14 -3.90 0.33
C LEU A 23 -4.38 -4.09 1.20
N SER A 24 -5.57 -3.77 0.70
CA SER A 24 -6.81 -4.02 1.47
C SER A 24 -7.03 -5.51 1.70
N LYS A 25 -6.61 -6.36 0.76
CA LYS A 25 -6.69 -7.81 0.92
C LYS A 25 -5.59 -8.35 1.85
N TRP A 26 -4.36 -7.82 1.73
CA TRP A 26 -3.24 -8.23 2.58
C TRP A 26 -3.37 -7.81 4.03
N PHE A 27 -4.11 -6.74 4.33
CA PHE A 27 -4.32 -6.27 5.70
C PHE A 27 -5.76 -6.54 6.18
N GLU A 28 -6.43 -7.53 5.59
CA GLU A 28 -7.73 -8.02 6.05
C GLU A 28 -7.62 -8.68 7.43
N ASN A 29 -6.49 -9.37 7.69
CA ASN A 29 -6.21 -9.91 9.02
C ASN A 29 -5.66 -8.81 9.95
N PRO A 30 -6.29 -8.54 11.11
CA PRO A 30 -5.81 -7.55 12.06
C PRO A 30 -4.36 -7.77 12.52
N LYS A 31 -3.86 -9.01 12.52
CA LYS A 31 -2.48 -9.32 12.89
C LYS A 31 -1.46 -8.83 11.86
N GLU A 32 -1.83 -8.83 10.58
CA GLU A 32 -0.99 -8.38 9.46
C GLU A 32 -0.89 -6.85 9.44
N LEU A 33 -1.87 -6.14 10.02
CA LEU A 33 -1.82 -4.69 10.17
C LEU A 33 -0.62 -4.20 10.99
N ASN A 34 -0.07 -5.05 11.87
CA ASN A 34 1.16 -4.72 12.63
C ASN A 34 2.38 -4.48 11.74
N TRP A 35 2.33 -4.85 10.46
CA TRP A 35 3.39 -4.56 9.48
C TRP A 35 3.24 -3.19 8.82
N THR A 36 2.16 -2.47 9.14
CA THR A 36 1.93 -1.10 8.68
C THR A 36 2.41 -0.08 9.72
N ASP A 37 2.22 1.20 9.43
CA ASP A 37 2.63 2.29 10.29
C ASP A 37 1.81 2.23 11.58
N PRO A 38 2.42 2.37 12.77
CA PRO A 38 1.73 2.24 14.05
C PRO A 38 0.57 3.24 14.24
N ARG A 39 0.49 4.28 13.41
CA ARG A 39 -0.61 5.25 13.38
C ARG A 39 -1.80 4.78 12.53
N ILE A 40 -1.70 3.63 11.87
CA ILE A 40 -2.80 2.97 11.15
C ILE A 40 -3.54 2.07 12.14
N ASN A 41 -4.84 2.33 12.29
CA ASN A 41 -5.72 1.51 13.10
C ASN A 41 -6.49 0.54 12.21
N TYR A 42 -6.95 -0.57 12.79
CA TYR A 42 -7.87 -1.47 12.11
C TYR A 42 -9.28 -0.84 12.04
N PRO A 43 -10.03 -1.01 10.93
CA PRO A 43 -9.65 -1.68 9.68
C PRO A 43 -8.65 -0.87 8.84
N PHE A 44 -7.83 -1.57 8.04
CA PHE A 44 -6.81 -0.93 7.20
C PHE A 44 -7.42 0.19 6.33
N ASN A 45 -6.87 1.39 6.44
CA ASN A 45 -7.27 2.54 5.65
C ASN A 45 -6.16 2.90 4.65
N PHE A 46 -6.36 2.50 3.40
CA PHE A 46 -5.41 2.75 2.31
C PHE A 46 -5.09 4.24 2.12
N ASN A 47 -6.09 5.13 2.19
CA ASN A 47 -5.86 6.56 1.97
C ASN A 47 -4.97 7.15 3.07
N LYS A 48 -5.23 6.77 4.33
CA LYS A 48 -4.39 7.18 5.47
C LYS A 48 -2.98 6.60 5.36
N TRP A 49 -2.86 5.35 4.91
CA TRP A 49 -1.57 4.71 4.65
C TRP A 49 -0.75 5.47 3.60
N VAL A 50 -1.38 5.86 2.49
CA VAL A 50 -0.75 6.65 1.43
C VAL A 50 -0.29 8.00 1.98
N GLU A 51 -1.17 8.71 2.71
CA GLU A 51 -0.86 10.01 3.29
C GLU A 51 0.31 9.96 4.30
N LEU A 52 0.36 8.93 5.14
CA LEU A 52 1.39 8.81 6.17
C LEU A 52 2.73 8.32 5.65
N THR A 53 2.72 7.45 4.64
CA THR A 53 3.92 6.74 4.16
C THR A 53 4.53 7.40 2.93
N TYR A 54 3.72 8.06 2.10
CA TYR A 54 4.13 8.61 0.80
C TYR A 54 3.91 10.13 0.70
N LYS A 55 3.86 10.82 1.85
CA LYS A 55 3.84 12.29 1.89
C LYS A 55 5.08 12.90 1.24
N ASP A 56 6.18 12.16 1.24
CA ASP A 56 7.42 12.52 0.59
C ASP A 56 7.43 12.00 -0.86
N SER A 57 7.58 12.90 -1.83
CA SER A 57 7.50 12.61 -3.26
C SER A 57 8.58 11.64 -3.78
N ASN A 58 9.56 11.29 -2.94
CA ASN A 58 10.71 10.49 -3.33
C ASN A 58 10.60 8.99 -2.96
N VAL A 59 9.46 8.55 -2.40
CA VAL A 59 9.28 7.15 -2.01
C VAL A 59 8.93 6.29 -3.23
N LYS A 60 9.74 5.26 -3.49
CA LYS A 60 9.54 4.28 -4.56
C LYS A 60 9.17 2.92 -3.96
N SER A 61 8.11 2.29 -4.47
CA SER A 61 7.68 0.96 -4.04
C SER A 61 7.66 -0.02 -5.20
N PHE A 62 7.89 -1.29 -4.86
CA PHE A 62 7.90 -2.43 -5.77
C PHE A 62 6.83 -3.40 -5.27
N ILE A 63 6.03 -3.94 -6.17
CA ILE A 63 5.05 -5.00 -5.90
C ILE A 63 5.27 -6.16 -6.86
#